data_AF-A0A6C2U3A5-F1
#
_entry.id   AF-A0A6C2U3A5-F1
#
_cell.length_a   1.000
_cell.length_b   1.000
_cell.length_c   1.000
_cell.angle_alpha   90.00
_cell.angle_beta   90.00
_cell.angle_gamma   90.00
#
_symmetry.space_group_name_H-M   'P 1'
#
loop_
_entity.id
_entity.type
_entity.pdbx_description
1 polymer ?
#
loop_
_entity_poly.entity_id
_entity_poly.type
_entity_poly.pdbx_seq_one_letter_code
_entity_poly.pdbx_strand_id
1 'polypeptide(L)'
;MKIKLIAFAVSVAALAAMAQYSIDWSTIDGGGGNSAGGSYTLRGTIGQADSGNMAGGSYAVHGGFWVPQAVQSAGAPWLDIVVDGGTNAVVSWLPADPGWILQETFNLQSNWVDSASGSTNPVSIPATEAALFYRLREL
;
A
#
# COMPACT_ATOMS: atom_id res chain seq x y z
N MET A 1 -52.95 -33.97 -24.30
CA MET A 1 -51.62 -34.59 -24.13
C MET A 1 -50.46 -33.70 -24.61
N LYS A 2 -50.57 -33.07 -25.80
CA LYS A 2 -49.51 -32.23 -26.40
C LYS A 2 -49.05 -31.02 -25.55
N ILE A 3 -49.98 -30.27 -24.95
CA ILE A 3 -49.67 -29.09 -24.12
C ILE A 3 -48.89 -29.43 -22.84
N LYS A 4 -49.21 -30.55 -22.19
CA LYS A 4 -48.48 -31.01 -20.99
C LYS A 4 -47.06 -31.45 -21.33
N LEU A 5 -46.87 -32.03 -22.52
CA LEU A 5 -45.55 -32.43 -23.02
C LEU A 5 -44.65 -31.22 -23.31
N ILE A 6 -45.21 -30.15 -23.87
CA ILE A 6 -44.48 -28.90 -24.16
C ILE A 6 -44.11 -28.18 -22.87
N ALA A 7 -45.02 -28.08 -21.90
CA ALA A 7 -44.74 -27.46 -20.60
C ALA A 7 -43.64 -28.22 -19.84
N PHE A 8 -43.64 -29.55 -19.89
CA PHE A 8 -42.59 -30.38 -19.31
C PHE A 8 -41.24 -30.13 -20.00
N ALA A 9 -41.20 -30.11 -21.33
CA ALA A 9 -39.99 -29.83 -22.09
C ALA A 9 -39.38 -28.45 -21.80
N VAL A 10 -40.21 -27.41 -21.63
CA VAL A 10 -39.76 -26.05 -21.27
C VAL A 10 -39.22 -26.00 -19.84
N SER A 11 -39.83 -26.72 -18.89
CA SER A 11 -39.35 -26.78 -17.50
C SER A 11 -38.00 -27.50 -17.37
N VAL A 12 -37.76 -28.52 -18.20
CA VAL A 12 -36.48 -29.25 -18.26
C VAL A 12 -35.39 -28.42 -18.93
N ALA A 13 -35.74 -27.60 -19.94
CA ALA A 13 -34.79 -26.69 -20.59
C ALA A 13 -34.37 -25.52 -19.68
N ALA A 14 -35.24 -25.07 -18.76
CA ALA A 14 -34.92 -23.99 -17.80
C ALA A 14 -33.94 -24.43 -16.68
N LEU A 15 -33.86 -25.73 -16.38
CA LEU A 15 -32.90 -26.29 -15.41
C LEU A 15 -31.46 -26.38 -15.95
N ALA A 16 -31.26 -26.21 -17.25
CA ALA A 16 -29.95 -26.29 -17.89
C ALA A 16 -29.19 -24.94 -17.93
N ALA A 17 -29.77 -23.86 -17.40
CA ALA A 17 -29.19 -22.52 -17.45
C ALA A 17 -28.52 -22.11 -16.12
N MET A 18 -27.53 -22.88 -15.67
CA MET A 18 -26.62 -22.49 -14.59
C MET A 18 -25.15 -22.70 -15.01
N ALA A 19 -24.78 -22.17 -16.18
CA ALA A 19 -23.36 -21.99 -16.48
C ALA A 19 -22.92 -20.66 -15.87
N GLN A 20 -22.77 -20.61 -14.54
CA GLN A 20 -21.98 -19.54 -13.93
C GLN A 20 -20.53 -19.91 -14.21
N TYR A 21 -19.89 -19.16 -15.12
CA TYR A 21 -18.47 -19.34 -15.35
C TYR A 21 -17.74 -19.09 -14.03
N SER A 22 -17.24 -20.16 -13.41
CA SER A 22 -16.34 -20.08 -12.28
C SER A 22 -14.91 -20.15 -12.82
N ILE A 23 -14.10 -19.19 -12.40
CA ILE A 23 -12.66 -19.32 -12.54
C ILE A 23 -12.21 -20.09 -11.30
N ASP A 24 -12.12 -21.41 -11.44
CA ASP A 24 -11.81 -22.31 -10.31
C ASP A 24 -10.32 -22.26 -9.92
N TRP A 25 -9.48 -21.65 -10.76
CA TRP A 25 -8.07 -21.47 -10.51
C TRP A 25 -7.57 -20.17 -11.15
N SER A 26 -6.66 -19.49 -10.46
CA SER A 26 -5.85 -18.42 -11.01
C SER A 26 -4.45 -18.53 -10.40
N THR A 27 -3.44 -18.10 -11.17
CA THR A 27 -2.11 -17.84 -10.63
C THR A 27 -1.80 -16.36 -10.83
N ILE A 28 -1.17 -15.75 -9.83
CA ILE A 28 -0.48 -14.49 -10.00
C ILE A 28 0.99 -14.87 -10.05
N ASP A 29 1.49 -15.08 -11.27
CA ASP A 29 2.90 -15.40 -11.48
C ASP A 29 3.69 -14.12 -11.18
N GLY A 30 4.30 -14.07 -10.00
CA GLY A 30 5.07 -12.94 -9.50
C GLY A 30 6.17 -12.52 -10.47
N GLY A 31 6.01 -11.37 -11.14
CA GLY A 31 7.06 -10.66 -11.87
C GLY A 31 7.73 -9.58 -11.03
N GLY A 32 8.82 -9.00 -11.53
CA GLY A 32 9.66 -8.03 -10.81
C GLY A 32 11.06 -8.59 -10.48
N GLY A 33 11.82 -7.90 -9.64
CA GLY A 33 13.21 -8.20 -9.32
C GLY A 33 14.22 -7.37 -10.13
N ASN A 34 15.50 -7.69 -9.95
CA ASN A 34 16.60 -7.06 -10.68
C ASN A 34 16.84 -7.79 -12.00
N SER A 35 16.72 -7.08 -13.09
CA SER A 35 17.23 -7.44 -14.42
C SER A 35 18.51 -6.66 -14.70
N ALA A 36 19.52 -7.30 -15.29
CA ALA A 36 20.78 -6.61 -15.62
C ALA A 36 21.20 -6.94 -17.05
N GLY A 37 21.82 -5.95 -17.72
CA GLY A 37 22.36 -6.06 -19.07
C GLY A 37 23.49 -5.06 -19.28
N GLY A 38 24.71 -5.56 -19.51
CA GLY A 38 25.91 -4.72 -19.55
C GLY A 38 26.12 -3.99 -18.23
N SER A 39 26.30 -2.66 -18.29
CA SER A 39 26.48 -1.80 -17.12
C SER A 39 25.18 -1.37 -16.43
N TYR A 40 24.02 -1.80 -16.94
CA TYR A 40 22.72 -1.33 -16.47
C TYR A 40 22.00 -2.38 -15.65
N THR A 41 21.35 -1.93 -14.58
CA THR A 41 20.41 -2.71 -13.78
C THR A 41 19.05 -2.04 -13.85
N LEU A 42 18.03 -2.80 -14.22
CA LEU A 42 16.63 -2.45 -14.16
C LEU A 42 16.01 -3.18 -12.98
N ARG A 43 15.37 -2.46 -12.06
CA ARG A 43 14.63 -3.07 -10.96
C ARG A 43 13.15 -2.84 -11.21
N GLY A 44 12.40 -3.93 -11.36
CA GLY A 44 10.95 -3.90 -11.51
C GLY A 44 10.27 -4.46 -10.27
N THR A 45 9.09 -3.97 -9.95
CA THR A 45 8.17 -4.60 -9.01
C THR A 45 6.89 -4.93 -9.76
N ILE A 46 6.25 -6.07 -9.48
CA ILE A 46 4.91 -6.31 -10.00
C ILE A 46 3.96 -5.20 -9.51
N GLY A 47 3.01 -4.81 -10.34
CA GLY A 47 1.88 -4.02 -9.87
C GLY A 47 1.10 -4.82 -8.84
N GLN A 48 1.29 -4.50 -7.56
CA GLN A 48 0.59 -5.11 -6.45
C GLN A 48 -0.92 -4.87 -6.59
N ALA A 49 -1.74 -5.93 -6.55
CA ALA A 49 -3.21 -5.81 -6.52
C ALA A 49 -3.72 -5.20 -5.20
N ASP A 50 -2.81 -5.04 -4.23
CA ASP A 50 -2.98 -4.67 -2.85
C ASP A 50 -2.54 -3.22 -2.56
N SER A 51 -2.75 -2.31 -3.51
CA SER A 51 -2.77 -0.87 -3.20
C SER A 51 -3.81 -0.60 -2.11
N GLY A 52 -3.36 -0.34 -0.88
CA GLY A 52 -4.25 -0.11 0.25
C GLY A 52 -3.59 -0.29 1.62
N ASN A 53 -4.22 0.32 2.62
CA ASN A 53 -3.82 0.18 4.02
C ASN A 53 -4.76 -0.83 4.71
N MET A 54 -4.17 -1.82 5.38
CA MET A 54 -4.88 -2.81 6.19
C MET A 54 -4.41 -2.68 7.64
N ALA A 55 -5.33 -2.75 8.59
CA ALA A 55 -5.02 -2.72 10.02
C ALA A 55 -5.78 -3.79 10.78
N GLY A 56 -5.15 -4.35 11.81
CA GLY A 56 -5.73 -5.36 12.68
C GLY A 56 -4.98 -5.48 14.01
N GLY A 57 -5.66 -5.24 15.12
CA GLY A 57 -5.03 -5.18 16.45
C GLY A 57 -3.94 -4.10 16.51
N SER A 58 -2.73 -4.47 16.92
CA SER A 58 -1.55 -3.59 16.98
C SER A 58 -0.73 -3.57 15.68
N TYR A 59 -1.22 -4.17 14.61
CA TYR A 59 -0.49 -4.33 13.36
C TYR A 59 -1.16 -3.56 12.22
N ALA A 60 -0.32 -3.00 11.35
CA ALA A 60 -0.72 -2.37 10.09
C ALA A 60 0.15 -2.90 8.94
N VAL A 61 -0.46 -3.02 7.77
CA VAL A 61 0.19 -3.40 6.51
C VAL A 61 -0.17 -2.34 5.48
N HIS A 62 0.86 -1.74 4.89
CA HIS A 62 0.75 -0.77 3.81
C HIS A 62 1.20 -1.46 2.52
N GLY A 63 0.27 -1.70 1.61
CA GLY A 63 0.56 -2.21 0.27
C GLY A 63 0.61 -1.07 -0.76
N GLY A 64 1.38 -1.24 -1.83
CA GLY A 64 1.61 -0.20 -2.84
C GLY A 64 3.09 0.00 -3.19
N PHE A 65 3.43 1.20 -3.65
CA PHE A 65 4.79 1.53 -4.07
C PHE A 65 5.73 1.77 -2.89
N TRP A 66 7.05 1.62 -3.12
CA TRP A 66 8.12 1.93 -2.16
C TRP A 66 8.27 3.46 -1.96
N VAL A 67 7.26 4.09 -1.37
CA VAL A 67 7.26 5.52 -1.03
C VAL A 67 7.48 5.71 0.47
N PRO A 68 7.93 6.90 0.93
CA PRO A 68 7.94 7.27 2.34
C PRO A 68 6.67 6.85 3.09
N GLN A 69 6.83 6.24 4.27
CA GLN A 69 5.71 5.71 5.07
C GLN A 69 5.62 6.41 6.42
N ALA A 70 4.42 6.81 6.83
CA ALA A 70 4.17 7.35 8.16
C ALA A 70 3.93 6.22 9.17
N VAL A 71 4.57 6.29 10.33
CA VAL A 71 4.40 5.40 11.47
C VAL A 71 3.88 6.23 12.62
N GLN A 72 2.63 5.98 13.01
CA GLN A 72 2.01 6.69 14.13
C GLN A 72 2.62 6.23 15.45
N SER A 73 3.14 7.18 16.23
CA SER A 73 3.56 6.98 17.61
C SER A 73 2.39 7.23 18.55
N ALA A 74 2.24 6.41 19.60
CA ALA A 74 1.18 6.62 20.59
C ALA A 74 1.31 8.00 21.25
N GLY A 75 0.22 8.78 21.26
CA GLY A 75 0.19 10.11 21.86
C GLY A 75 0.79 11.24 21.00
N ALA A 76 1.37 10.91 19.83
CA ALA A 76 1.90 11.91 18.92
C ALA A 76 0.80 12.57 18.07
N PRO A 77 1.05 13.78 17.55
CA PRO A 77 0.26 14.36 16.47
C PRO A 77 0.14 13.40 15.29
N TRP A 78 -0.96 13.55 14.55
CA TRP A 78 -1.23 12.72 13.38
C TRP A 78 -0.26 13.07 12.26
N LEU A 79 0.63 12.13 11.94
CA LEU A 79 1.65 12.29 10.91
C LEU A 79 1.09 11.92 9.53
N ASP A 80 1.17 12.84 8.58
CA ASP A 80 0.73 12.66 7.19
C ASP A 80 1.90 12.77 6.21
N ILE A 81 1.79 12.05 5.10
CA ILE A 81 2.73 12.13 3.99
C ILE A 81 1.96 12.21 2.68
N VAL A 82 2.19 13.30 1.95
CA VAL A 82 1.60 13.54 0.64
C VAL A 82 2.70 13.69 -0.40
N VAL A 83 2.63 12.91 -1.49
CA VAL A 83 3.57 13.05 -2.61
C VAL A 83 3.21 14.30 -3.42
N ASP A 84 4.18 15.12 -3.81
CA ASP A 84 3.93 16.40 -4.49
C ASP A 84 3.68 16.27 -6.01
N GLY A 85 3.62 15.05 -6.52
CA GLY A 85 3.47 14.74 -7.95
C GLY A 85 4.77 14.82 -8.75
N GLY A 86 5.87 15.24 -8.12
CA GLY A 86 7.23 15.23 -8.64
C GLY A 86 8.10 14.18 -7.96
N THR A 87 9.31 14.57 -7.56
CA THR A 87 10.30 13.69 -6.92
C THR A 87 10.31 13.82 -5.40
N ASN A 88 9.39 14.57 -4.80
CA ASN A 88 9.40 14.82 -3.37
C ASN A 88 8.09 14.39 -2.71
N ALA A 89 8.16 14.18 -1.40
CA ALA A 89 7.01 14.05 -0.53
C ALA A 89 7.03 15.18 0.51
N VAL A 90 5.84 15.58 0.95
CA VAL A 90 5.63 16.52 2.04
C VAL A 90 5.21 15.70 3.26
N VAL A 91 6.01 15.76 4.30
CA VAL A 91 5.69 15.22 5.62
C VAL A 91 5.13 16.36 6.47
N SER A 92 4.00 16.13 7.10
CA SER A 92 3.37 17.12 7.97
C SER A 92 2.67 16.45 9.14
N TRP A 93 2.38 17.19 10.20
CA TRP A 93 1.60 16.65 11.30
C TRP A 93 0.64 17.65 11.92
N LEU A 94 -0.48 17.13 12.44
CA LEU A 94 -1.52 17.92 13.11
C LEU A 94 -2.02 17.21 14.38
N PRO A 95 -2.23 17.92 15.50
CA PRO A 95 -1.96 19.35 15.71
C PRO A 95 -0.45 19.68 15.66
N ALA A 96 -0.12 20.92 15.29
CA ALA A 96 1.27 21.40 15.21
C ALA A 96 1.82 21.79 16.61
N ASP A 97 1.59 20.92 17.60
CA ASP A 97 2.02 21.16 18.97
C ASP A 97 3.55 21.12 19.08
N PRO A 98 4.17 22.02 19.86
CA PRO A 98 5.60 21.99 20.09
C PRO A 98 6.00 20.74 20.89
N GLY A 99 7.29 20.37 20.83
CA GLY A 99 7.81 19.21 21.56
C GLY A 99 7.91 17.93 20.72
N TRP A 100 7.67 18.00 19.41
CA TRP A 100 7.81 16.87 18.51
C TRP A 100 8.89 17.13 17.46
N ILE A 101 9.70 16.10 17.19
CA ILE A 101 10.63 16.08 16.07
C ILE A 101 10.37 14.87 15.19
N LEU A 102 10.75 15.02 13.92
CA LEU A 102 10.69 13.93 12.95
C LEU A 102 11.87 12.97 13.14
N GLN A 103 11.58 11.68 13.18
CA GLN A 103 12.57 10.61 13.08
C GLN A 103 12.36 9.80 11.81
N GLU A 104 13.44 9.23 11.30
CA GLU A 104 13.44 8.38 10.11
C GLU A 104 14.23 7.08 10.33
N THR A 105 13.86 6.03 9.60
CA THR A 105 14.59 4.75 9.57
C THR A 105 14.31 4.00 8.27
N PHE A 106 15.25 3.13 7.87
CA PHE A 106 15.03 2.12 6.82
C PHE A 106 14.48 0.80 7.36
N ASN A 107 14.32 0.65 8.67
CA ASN A 107 13.87 -0.58 9.33
C ASN A 107 12.90 -0.27 10.47
N LEU A 108 11.65 -0.73 10.38
CA LEU A 108 10.62 -0.49 11.40
C LEU A 108 10.99 -0.98 12.81
N GLN A 109 11.88 -1.96 12.93
CA GLN A 109 12.23 -2.58 14.21
C GLN A 109 13.35 -1.84 14.97
N SER A 110 14.20 -1.05 14.30
CA SER A 110 15.37 -0.42 14.95
C SER A 110 15.96 0.74 14.13
N ASN A 111 17.02 1.38 14.67
CA ASN A 111 17.81 2.43 13.98
C ASN A 111 17.04 3.70 13.61
N TRP A 112 16.05 4.08 14.42
CA TRP A 112 15.41 5.39 14.30
C TRP A 112 16.40 6.50 14.64
N VAL A 113 16.62 7.42 13.69
CA VAL A 113 17.47 8.60 13.85
C VAL A 113 16.65 9.86 13.70
N ASP A 114 17.07 10.93 14.38
CA ASP A 114 16.42 12.24 14.24
C ASP A 114 16.68 12.78 12.82
N SER A 115 15.62 13.17 12.11
CA SER A 115 15.73 13.71 10.77
C SER A 115 16.36 15.10 10.82
N ALA A 116 17.08 15.47 9.75
CA ALA A 116 17.71 16.79 9.63
C ALA A 116 16.70 17.96 9.70
N SER A 117 15.41 17.69 9.46
CA SER A 117 14.32 18.68 9.58
C SER A 117 14.02 19.09 11.02
N GLY A 118 14.38 18.27 12.00
CA GLY A 118 14.02 18.48 13.41
C GLY A 118 12.51 18.62 13.60
N SER A 119 12.09 19.73 14.21
CA SER A 119 10.67 20.06 14.48
C SER A 119 9.98 20.83 13.35
N THR A 120 10.61 20.97 12.18
CA THR A 120 10.04 21.71 11.05
C THR A 120 8.80 21.01 10.51
N ASN A 121 7.67 21.71 10.45
CA ASN A 121 6.38 21.19 10.01
C ASN A 121 5.61 22.25 9.19
N PRO A 122 5.25 21.99 7.92
CA PRO A 122 5.56 20.80 7.13
C PRO A 122 7.03 20.79 6.63
N VAL A 123 7.51 19.62 6.21
CA VAL A 123 8.84 19.46 5.58
C VAL A 123 8.74 18.73 4.25
N SER A 124 9.51 19.19 3.25
CA SER A 124 9.67 18.49 1.98
C SER A 124 10.91 17.60 2.00
N ILE A 125 10.74 16.34 1.63
CA ILE A 125 11.77 15.31 1.60
C ILE A 125 11.83 14.70 0.18
N PRO A 126 13.00 14.26 -0.30
CA PRO A 126 13.08 13.49 -1.53
C PRO A 126 12.28 12.17 -1.40
N ALA A 127 11.48 11.85 -2.42
CA ALA A 127 10.88 10.53 -2.56
C ALA A 127 11.97 9.58 -3.08
N THR A 128 12.58 8.82 -2.16
CA THR A 128 13.63 7.85 -2.49
C THR A 128 13.03 6.53 -2.94
N GLU A 129 13.77 5.74 -3.73
CA GLU A 129 13.35 4.40 -4.17
C GLU A 129 13.29 3.36 -3.03
N ALA A 130 13.94 3.63 -1.90
CA ALA A 130 13.85 2.82 -0.70
C ALA A 130 12.72 3.33 0.21
N ALA A 131 11.94 2.42 0.80
CA ALA A 131 10.96 2.79 1.82
C ALA A 131 11.69 3.33 3.05
N LEU A 132 11.58 4.65 3.24
CA LEU A 132 11.97 5.32 4.47
C LEU A 132 10.73 5.50 5.33
N PHE A 133 10.81 5.09 6.58
CA PHE A 133 9.74 5.20 7.55
C PHE A 133 9.95 6.43 8.42
N TYR A 134 8.88 7.16 8.68
CA TYR A 134 8.90 8.39 9.46
C TYR A 134 7.99 8.25 10.67
N ARG A 135 8.42 8.77 11.82
CA ARG A 135 7.58 8.87 13.03
C ARG A 135 7.88 10.16 13.76
N LEU A 136 6.98 10.54 14.66
CA LEU A 136 7.26 11.60 15.62
C LEU A 136 7.83 11.03 16.92
N ARG A 137 8.82 11.74 17.45
CA ARG A 137 9.39 11.51 18.78
C ARG A 137 9.21 12.78 19.61
N GLU A 138 8.79 12.59 20.86
CA GLU A 138 8.69 13.66 21.85
C GLU A 138 10.11 14.11 22.27
N LEU A 139 10.31 15.42 22.40
CA LEU A 139 11.56 16.04 22.84
C LEU A 139 11.79 15.89 24.34
#